data_AF-A0A167FW27-F1
#
_entry.id   AF-A0A167FW27-F1
#
_cell.length_a   1.000
_cell.length_b   1.000
_cell.length_c   1.000
_cell.angle_alpha   90.00
_cell.angle_beta   90.00
_cell.angle_gamma   90.00
#
_symmetry.space_group_name_H-M   'P 1'
#
loop_
_entity.id
_entity.type
_entity.pdbx_description
1 polymer ?
#
loop_
_entity_poly.entity_id
_entity_poly.type
_entity_poly.pdbx_seq_one_letter_code
_entity_poly.pdbx_strand_id
1 'polypeptide(L)' 'KHWKEKSGYHERSLAETGVYRFKQLTGDKLTSRTFNSQHTEVMIKAKVINTMNRLGMPEYR' A
#
# COMPACT_ATOMS: atom_id res chain seq x y z
N LYS A 1 14.71 21.85 2.56
CA LYS A 1 14.93 20.57 1.83
C LYS A 1 15.75 19.58 2.65
N HIS A 2 16.93 19.97 3.14
CA HIS A 2 17.84 19.11 3.90
C HIS A 2 17.23 18.39 5.12
N TRP A 3 16.25 19.00 5.82
CA TRP A 3 15.56 18.35 6.94
C TRP A 3 14.64 17.20 6.51
N LYS A 4 14.02 17.26 5.32
CA LYS A 4 13.13 16.20 4.79
C LYS A 4 13.92 14.95 4.41
N GLU A 5 15.11 15.15 3.85
CA GLU A 5 16.05 14.07 3.52
C GLU A 5 16.61 13.44 4.79
N LYS A 6 17.14 14.24 5.74
CA LYS A 6 17.66 13.74 7.01
C LYS A 6 16.65 12.96 7.86
N SER A 7 15.36 13.24 7.71
CA SER A 7 14.29 12.58 8.46
C SER A 7 13.66 11.39 7.73
N GLY A 8 14.10 11.05 6.52
CA GLY A 8 13.48 9.99 5.71
C GLY A 8 12.04 10.31 5.31
N TYR A 9 11.66 11.59 5.27
CA TYR A 9 10.27 12.02 5.11
C TYR A 9 9.65 11.54 3.79
N HIS A 10 10.45 11.43 2.73
CA HIS A 10 9.96 10.95 1.43
C HIS A 10 9.47 9.50 1.51
N GLU A 11 10.26 8.60 2.10
CA GLU A 11 9.89 7.19 2.27
C GLU A 11 8.66 7.04 3.16
N ARG A 12 8.60 7.80 4.26
CA ARG A 12 7.42 7.84 5.13
C ARG A 12 6.16 8.27 4.35
N SER A 13 6.24 9.36 3.59
CA SER A 13 5.12 9.86 2.81
C SER A 13 4.65 8.85 1.75
N LEU A 14 5.57 8.12 1.12
CA LEU A 14 5.23 7.03 0.20
C LEU A 14 4.51 5.88 0.91
N ALA A 15 4.99 5.47 2.07
CA ALA A 15 4.36 4.42 2.89
C ALA A 15 2.96 4.84 3.36
N GLU A 16 2.79 6.06 3.87
CA GLU A 16 1.50 6.64 4.28
C GLU A 16 0.51 6.66 3.11
N THR A 17 0.96 7.12 1.93
CA THR A 17 0.14 7.13 0.71
C THR A 17 -0.23 5.72 0.24
N GLY A 18 0.67 4.74 0.43
CA GLY A 18 0.40 3.32 0.16
C GLY A 18 -0.68 2.76 1.07
N VAL A 19 -0.57 2.99 2.39
CA VAL A 19 -1.55 2.56 3.38
C VAL A 19 -2.90 3.25 3.20
N TYR A 20 -2.91 4.54 2.88
CA TYR A 20 -4.13 5.29 2.57
C TYR A 20 -4.88 4.63 1.40
N ARG A 21 -4.20 4.38 0.28
CA ARG A 21 -4.80 3.69 -0.88
C ARG A 21 -5.30 2.29 -0.53
N PHE A 22 -4.54 1.53 0.26
CA PHE A 22 -4.96 0.22 0.72
C PHE A 22 -6.31 0.26 1.47
N LYS A 23 -6.46 1.19 2.41
CA LYS A 23 -7.72 1.36 3.17
C LYS A 23 -8.88 1.78 2.27
N GLN A 24 -8.67 2.74 1.38
CA GLN A 24 -9.71 3.21 0.47
C GLN A 24 -10.24 2.10 -0.46
N LEU A 25 -9.36 1.22 -0.94
CA LEU A 25 -9.75 0.18 -1.89
C LEU A 25 -10.26 -1.11 -1.24
N THR A 26 -9.83 -1.41 -0.02
CA THR A 26 -10.07 -2.73 0.62
C THR A 26 -10.87 -2.66 1.91
N GLY A 27 -11.19 -1.45 2.35
CA GLY A 27 -11.87 -1.15 3.60
C GLY A 27 -10.91 -0.93 4.77
N ASP A 28 -11.46 -0.34 5.83
CA ASP A 28 -10.68 0.10 7.00
C ASP A 28 -10.38 -1.04 7.98
N LYS A 29 -10.98 -2.22 7.77
CA LYS A 29 -10.94 -3.37 8.68
C LYS A 29 -10.57 -4.66 7.93
N LEU A 30 -9.96 -5.58 8.67
CA LEU A 30 -9.74 -6.96 8.22
C LEU A 30 -10.91 -7.82 8.65
N THR A 31 -11.27 -8.79 7.82
CA THR A 31 -12.40 -9.70 8.07
C THR A 31 -11.98 -10.94 8.85
N SER A 32 -10.72 -11.34 8.69
CA SER A 32 -10.15 -12.52 9.33
C SER A 32 -10.01 -12.36 10.84
N ARG A 33 -10.26 -13.44 11.60
CA ARG A 33 -10.25 -13.43 13.07
C ARG A 33 -8.95 -13.93 13.72
N THR A 34 -8.06 -14.56 12.95
CA THR A 34 -6.75 -15.00 13.42
C THR A 34 -5.66 -14.18 12.76
N PHE A 35 -4.54 -14.00 13.46
CA PHE A 35 -3.42 -13.22 12.96
C PHE A 35 -2.88 -13.77 11.62
N ASN A 36 -2.69 -15.09 11.51
CA ASN A 36 -2.18 -15.71 10.29
C ASN A 36 -3.11 -15.48 9.08
N SER A 37 -4.42 -15.56 9.30
CA SER A 37 -5.41 -15.27 8.26
C SER A 37 -5.44 -13.78 7.91
N GLN A 38 -5.31 -12.89 8.89
CA GLN A 38 -5.19 -11.44 8.66
C GLN A 38 -3.93 -11.09 7.85
N HIS A 39 -2.79 -11.70 8.17
CA HIS A 39 -1.55 -11.52 7.41
C HIS A 39 -1.75 -11.95 5.95
N THR A 40 -2.36 -13.11 5.73
CA THR A 40 -2.67 -13.61 4.39
C THR A 40 -3.63 -12.68 3.65
N GLU A 41 -4.69 -12.20 4.32
CA GLU A 41 -5.66 -11.24 3.78
C GLU A 41 -4.97 -9.95 3.30
N VAL A 42 -4.09 -9.37 4.13
CA VAL A 42 -3.33 -8.17 3.78
C VAL A 42 -2.42 -8.41 2.58
N MET A 43 -1.69 -9.54 2.56
CA MET A 43 -0.78 -9.87 1.46
C MET A 43 -1.52 -10.04 0.12
N ILE A 44 -2.68 -10.69 0.13
CA ILE A 44 -3.53 -10.84 -1.06
C ILE A 44 -4.03 -9.47 -1.53
N LYS A 45 -4.61 -8.68 -0.62
CA LYS A 45 -5.12 -7.34 -0.92
C LYS A 45 -4.03 -6.43 -1.52
N ALA A 46 -2.83 -6.43 -0.94
CA ALA A 46 -1.70 -5.67 -1.46
C ALA A 46 -1.27 -6.15 -2.85
N LYS A 47 -1.25 -7.47 -3.09
CA LYS A 47 -0.91 -8.04 -4.41
C LYS A 47 -1.92 -7.63 -5.49
N VAL A 48 -3.20 -7.60 -5.16
CA VAL A 48 -4.26 -7.12 -6.06
C VAL A 48 -4.01 -5.66 -6.45
N ILE A 49 -3.80 -4.78 -5.47
CA ILE A 49 -3.54 -3.35 -5.71
C ILE A 49 -2.30 -3.16 -6.59
N ASN A 50 -1.20 -3.85 -6.27
CA ASN A 50 0.04 -3.75 -7.07
C ASN A 50 -0.15 -4.25 -8.51
N THR A 51 -0.97 -5.28 -8.70
CA THR A 51 -1.31 -5.79 -10.04
C THR A 51 -2.14 -4.76 -10.82
N MET A 52 -3.16 -4.17 -10.20
CA MET A 52 -3.97 -3.11 -10.81
C MET A 52 -3.12 -1.89 -11.18
N ASN A 53 -2.23 -1.45 -10.28
CA ASN A 53 -1.31 -0.34 -10.55
C ASN A 53 -0.45 -0.64 -11.79
N ARG A 54 0.15 -1.84 -11.87
CA ARG A 54 0.98 -2.23 -13.01
C ARG A 54 0.18 -2.25 -14.32
N LEU A 55 -1.06 -2.74 -14.30
CA LEU A 55 -1.92 -2.80 -15.48
C LEU A 55 -2.41 -1.41 -15.93
N GLY A 56 -2.56 -0.46 -14.99
CA GLY A 56 -2.98 0.90 -15.27
C GLY A 56 -1.86 1.86 -15.62
N MET A 57 -0.59 1.44 -15.55
CA MET A 57 0.53 2.30 -15.94
C MET A 57 0.63 2.37 -17.47
N PRO A 58 0.72 3.57 -18.06
CA PRO A 58 0.92 3.69 -19.50
C PRO A 58 2.29 3.14 -19.89
N GLU A 59 2.34 2.40 -21.00
CA GLU A 59 3.60 2.08 -21.64
C GLU A 59 4.11 3.35 -22.33
N TYR A 60 5.18 3.92 -21.81
CA TYR A 60 5.96 4.88 -22.58
C TYR A 60 6.69 4.09 -23.68
N ARG A 61 6.23 4.28 -24.92
CA ARG A 61 6.93 3.86 -26.14
C ARG A 61 7.81 5.00 -26.65
#